data_AF-A0A7S1DFT1-F1
#
_entry.id   AF-A0A7S1DFT1-F1
#
_cell.length_a   1.000
_cell.length_b   1.000
_cell.length_c   1.000
_cell.angle_alpha   90.00
_cell.angle_beta   90.00
_cell.angle_gamma   90.00
#
_symmetry.space_group_name_H-M   'P 1'
#
loop_
_entity.id
_entity.type
_entity.pdbx_description
1 polymer ?
#
loop_
_entity_poly.entity_id
_entity_poly.type
_entity_poly.pdbx_seq_one_letter_code
_entity_poly.pdbx_strand_id
1 'polypeptide(L)'
;EVFSLPLNKDGSVNEGESDEYVLRHPSREAVLELGAKARGCLETLSQLVAEGRGDEARWRNVLRQQGCVAYTTRIVDRVFSGLTIPWKYVLNNGAAFGEELCELSRACCGFLRKMCVENNANRVALMPQIIVLATLLQHSQLGAEGVIKEALRCPPEVLETVPNDFFNLVIKHARVQRLPRYPRVLADACTSSDGTPVPANQDRVIQYFFTEASELIPAVRYSLPVTESDTFSADMWISDRAARRYDHFEVSCLSLASDTDDVFLKGEEKVGDREALLFQYFLTVLELMAAVCKGRNRNASRQLMEQSDEFACTYNDLLFVIKHERMPHVLRAVACSLMLQLYVEREPHEEASVIKRSRVWSKLHDSVPDEKPQRPDPFEGLAFSVRPPSSFNDLKDAVTSSLEAYSKIDLSSTGRTFATLSYLRLCSALARFGAFHAYDAARRVTVPDFEFLGGFITILSDIADGRKDVVHFPGPPLQDWMDESVANPRKLCKDRLRLTRAYTDGDVVETKLAACDLIGFLWECRTDVRLTMLLDLYEDIVEDKIGPSLFASVTQQQ
;
A
#
# COMPACT_ATOMS: atom_id res chain seq x y z
N GLU A 1 -37.66 5.78 17.27
CA GLU A 1 -38.63 6.11 18.33
C GLU A 1 -38.01 6.08 19.73
N VAL A 2 -37.37 4.98 20.15
CA VAL A 2 -36.75 4.92 21.50
C VAL A 2 -35.52 5.81 21.61
N PHE A 3 -34.64 5.81 20.61
CA PHE A 3 -33.45 6.68 20.57
C PHE A 3 -33.71 8.11 20.09
N SER A 4 -34.98 8.48 19.85
CA SER A 4 -35.39 9.82 19.40
C SER A 4 -35.94 10.71 20.53
N LEU A 5 -35.92 10.23 21.77
CA LEU A 5 -36.23 11.08 22.94
C LEU A 5 -35.03 11.99 23.24
N PRO A 6 -35.21 13.32 23.35
CA PRO A 6 -34.12 14.24 23.65
C PRO A 6 -33.58 14.01 25.07
N LEU A 7 -32.26 13.97 25.21
CA LEU A 7 -31.57 14.09 26.50
C LEU A 7 -31.63 15.55 26.95
N ASN A 8 -32.25 15.83 28.10
CA ASN A 8 -32.32 17.19 28.64
C ASN A 8 -30.92 17.67 29.05
N LYS A 9 -30.58 18.90 28.63
CA LYS A 9 -29.26 19.54 28.76
C LYS A 9 -29.02 20.26 30.11
N ASP A 10 -29.77 19.95 31.16
CA ASP A 10 -29.64 20.70 32.40
C ASP A 10 -28.47 20.17 33.24
N GLY A 11 -27.33 20.83 33.05
CA GLY A 11 -26.14 20.68 33.85
C GLY A 11 -26.29 21.37 35.21
N SER A 12 -26.08 20.60 36.26
CA SER A 12 -25.41 21.06 37.48
C SER A 12 -24.75 19.85 38.13
N VAL A 13 -23.44 19.74 37.93
CA VAL A 13 -22.58 18.77 38.61
C VAL A 13 -22.32 19.31 40.00
N ASN A 14 -22.86 18.67 41.04
CA ASN A 14 -22.34 18.78 42.39
C ASN A 14 -21.41 17.58 42.63
N GLU A 15 -20.13 17.88 42.82
CA GLU A 15 -19.11 16.91 43.22
C GLU A 15 -19.36 16.51 44.68
N GLY A 16 -19.94 15.33 44.90
CA GLY A 16 -20.05 14.79 46.25
C GLY A 16 -21.23 13.86 46.45
N GLU A 17 -21.37 12.81 45.64
CA GLU A 17 -22.12 11.61 46.04
C GLU A 17 -21.66 10.42 45.20
N SER A 18 -21.12 9.43 45.90
CA SER A 18 -20.73 8.10 45.43
C SER A 18 -21.96 7.29 45.03
N ASP A 19 -21.82 6.52 43.94
CA ASP A 19 -22.62 5.34 43.61
C ASP A 19 -24.13 5.53 43.39
N GLU A 20 -24.55 6.39 42.45
CA GLU A 20 -25.73 6.15 41.59
C GLU A 20 -25.88 7.27 40.55
N TYR A 21 -25.26 7.11 39.38
CA TYR A 21 -25.65 7.92 38.22
C TYR A 21 -27.00 7.41 37.71
N VAL A 22 -28.08 7.94 38.30
CA VAL A 22 -29.45 7.76 37.80
C VAL A 22 -29.59 8.53 36.49
N LEU A 23 -29.22 7.87 35.38
CA LEU A 23 -29.66 8.25 34.04
C LEU A 23 -31.20 8.15 34.02
N ARG A 24 -31.89 9.27 34.25
CA ARG A 24 -33.34 9.39 34.04
C ARG A 24 -33.67 9.43 32.54
N HIS A 25 -33.40 8.35 31.80
CA HIS A 25 -33.80 8.14 30.40
C HIS A 25 -33.96 6.62 30.16
N PRO A 26 -34.64 6.17 29.07
CA PRO A 26 -35.50 4.97 29.04
C PRO A 26 -34.83 3.82 29.79
N SER A 27 -35.57 3.19 30.72
CA SER A 27 -35.03 2.25 31.71
C SER A 27 -33.90 1.44 31.09
N ARG A 28 -32.74 1.37 31.76
CA ARG A 28 -31.58 0.60 31.30
C ARG A 28 -31.99 -0.76 30.67
N GLU A 29 -33.00 -1.39 31.26
CA GLU A 29 -33.69 -2.59 30.77
C GLU A 29 -34.32 -2.44 29.37
N ALA A 30 -35.03 -1.35 29.06
CA ALA A 30 -35.56 -1.07 27.73
C ALA A 30 -34.45 -0.92 26.68
N VAL A 31 -33.34 -0.25 27.00
CA VAL A 31 -32.20 -0.14 26.07
C VAL A 31 -31.57 -1.51 25.81
N LEU A 32 -31.45 -2.34 26.84
CA LEU A 32 -30.95 -3.72 26.73
C LEU A 32 -31.90 -4.61 25.92
N GLU A 33 -33.20 -4.57 26.21
CA GLU A 33 -34.21 -5.38 25.51
C GLU A 33 -34.32 -5.00 24.03
N LEU A 34 -34.28 -3.70 23.72
CA LEU A 34 -34.27 -3.22 22.34
C LEU A 34 -32.95 -3.48 21.64
N GLY A 35 -31.82 -3.38 22.34
CA GLY A 35 -30.50 -3.76 21.83
C GLY A 35 -30.46 -5.23 21.43
N ALA A 36 -30.95 -6.12 22.30
CA ALA A 36 -31.04 -7.56 22.03
C ALA A 36 -31.98 -7.86 20.85
N LYS A 37 -33.15 -7.21 20.78
CA LYS A 37 -34.06 -7.33 19.63
C LYS A 37 -33.42 -6.85 18.33
N ALA A 38 -32.75 -5.68 18.35
CA ALA A 38 -32.06 -5.13 17.18
C ALA A 38 -30.93 -6.06 16.71
N ARG A 39 -30.18 -6.63 17.64
CA ARG A 39 -29.15 -7.63 17.36
C ARG A 39 -29.72 -8.87 16.69
N GLY A 40 -30.77 -9.48 17.25
CA GLY A 40 -31.41 -10.66 16.68
C GLY A 40 -31.92 -10.42 15.24
N CYS A 41 -32.48 -9.23 14.99
CA CYS A 41 -32.84 -8.80 13.64
C CYS A 41 -31.63 -8.68 12.71
N LEU A 42 -30.55 -8.03 13.15
CA LEU A 42 -29.32 -7.85 12.35
C LEU A 42 -28.62 -9.17 12.05
N GLU A 43 -28.64 -10.12 12.98
CA GLU A 43 -28.10 -11.46 12.79
C GLU A 43 -28.92 -12.24 11.78
N THR A 44 -30.25 -12.19 11.86
CA THR A 44 -31.15 -12.83 10.90
C THR A 44 -30.96 -12.23 9.51
N LEU A 45 -30.88 -10.90 9.39
CA LEU A 45 -30.58 -10.22 8.13
C LEU A 45 -29.20 -10.59 7.59
N SER A 46 -28.21 -10.72 8.48
CA SER A 46 -26.85 -11.14 8.13
C SER A 46 -26.76 -12.60 7.69
N GLN A 47 -27.62 -13.48 8.22
CA GLN A 47 -27.79 -14.86 7.78
C GLN A 47 -28.48 -14.91 6.43
N LEU A 48 -29.54 -14.13 6.20
CA LEU A 48 -30.20 -14.04 4.89
C LEU A 48 -29.24 -13.62 3.77
N VAL A 49 -28.31 -12.71 4.06
CA VAL A 49 -27.26 -12.31 3.10
C VAL A 49 -26.24 -13.43 2.85
N ALA A 50 -25.99 -14.32 3.83
CA ALA A 50 -24.98 -15.38 3.74
C ALA A 50 -25.53 -16.74 3.24
N GLU A 51 -26.80 -17.05 3.53
CA GLU A 51 -27.48 -18.29 3.15
C GLU A 51 -28.17 -18.18 1.79
N GLY A 52 -28.18 -16.99 1.19
CA GLY A 52 -28.72 -16.72 -0.13
C GLY A 52 -27.95 -17.46 -1.21
N ARG A 53 -28.23 -18.75 -1.39
CA ARG A 53 -27.67 -19.65 -2.40
C ARG A 53 -27.62 -18.96 -3.78
N GLY A 54 -26.49 -18.35 -4.11
CA GLY A 54 -26.21 -17.73 -5.41
C GLY A 54 -26.79 -16.32 -5.67
N ASP A 55 -27.52 -15.70 -4.74
CA ASP A 55 -28.26 -14.44 -4.99
C ASP A 55 -27.97 -13.33 -3.94
N GLU A 56 -26.78 -13.36 -3.33
CA GLU A 56 -26.36 -12.41 -2.28
C GLU A 56 -26.45 -10.94 -2.73
N ALA A 57 -26.09 -10.66 -3.99
CA ALA A 57 -26.13 -9.32 -4.56
C ALA A 57 -27.56 -8.75 -4.62
N ARG A 58 -28.56 -9.62 -4.85
CA ARG A 58 -29.97 -9.24 -4.89
C ARG A 58 -30.47 -8.85 -3.51
N TRP A 59 -30.16 -9.64 -2.48
CA TRP A 59 -30.51 -9.33 -1.10
C TRP A 59 -29.86 -8.03 -0.61
N ARG A 60 -28.57 -7.82 -0.94
CA ARG A 60 -27.88 -6.55 -0.64
C ARG A 60 -28.58 -5.35 -1.28
N ASN A 61 -29.08 -5.48 -2.50
CA ASN A 61 -29.79 -4.40 -3.18
C ASN A 61 -31.19 -4.14 -2.59
N VAL A 62 -31.95 -5.19 -2.27
CA VAL A 62 -33.27 -5.07 -1.62
C VAL A 62 -33.13 -4.38 -0.27
N LEU A 63 -32.20 -4.84 0.58
CA LEU A 63 -31.96 -4.26 1.90
C LEU A 63 -31.48 -2.80 1.81
N ARG A 64 -30.70 -2.43 0.77
CA ARG A 64 -30.37 -1.01 0.52
C ARG A 64 -31.62 -0.20 0.14
N GLN A 65 -32.48 -0.70 -0.74
CA GLN A 65 -33.71 -0.01 -1.15
C GLN A 65 -34.67 0.19 0.02
N GLN A 66 -34.71 -0.75 0.97
CA GLN A 66 -35.47 -0.63 2.22
C GLN A 66 -34.79 0.30 3.26
N GLY A 67 -33.66 0.92 2.91
CA GLY A 67 -32.96 1.87 3.77
C GLY A 67 -32.18 1.25 4.92
N CYS A 68 -32.00 -0.07 4.97
CA CYS A 68 -31.39 -0.77 6.12
C CYS A 68 -29.99 -0.22 6.45
N VAL A 69 -29.17 0.10 5.44
CA VAL A 69 -27.84 0.71 5.64
C VAL A 69 -27.94 2.02 6.41
N ALA A 70 -28.84 2.91 6.00
CA ALA A 70 -29.05 4.21 6.65
C ALA A 70 -29.70 4.09 8.04
N TYR A 71 -30.51 3.07 8.29
CA TYR A 71 -31.06 2.80 9.61
C TYR A 71 -30.00 2.27 10.57
N THR A 72 -29.15 1.33 10.13
CA THR A 72 -28.08 0.78 10.97
C THR A 72 -27.06 1.84 11.36
N THR A 73 -26.64 2.71 10.43
CA THR A 73 -25.75 3.84 10.76
C THR A 73 -26.41 4.86 11.68
N ARG A 74 -27.71 5.12 11.55
CA ARG A 74 -28.47 5.96 12.49
C ARG A 74 -28.55 5.36 13.89
N ILE A 75 -28.65 4.04 14.01
CA ILE A 75 -28.58 3.36 15.32
C ILE A 75 -27.21 3.63 15.94
N VAL A 76 -26.13 3.44 15.16
CA VAL A 76 -24.76 3.71 15.63
C VAL A 76 -24.59 5.17 16.05
N ASP A 77 -25.01 6.12 15.21
CA ASP A 77 -24.93 7.56 15.48
C ASP A 77 -25.68 7.92 16.78
N ARG A 78 -26.93 7.47 16.91
CA ARG A 78 -27.74 7.79 18.08
C ARG A 78 -27.20 7.17 19.36
N VAL A 79 -26.71 5.93 19.31
CA VAL A 79 -26.23 5.21 20.50
C VAL A 79 -24.88 5.75 20.96
N PHE A 80 -23.96 6.04 20.04
CA PHE A 80 -22.56 6.33 20.39
C PHE A 80 -22.16 7.81 20.25
N SER A 81 -22.87 8.59 19.41
CA SER A 81 -22.65 10.04 19.29
C SER A 81 -23.76 10.85 19.95
N GLY A 82 -25.00 10.37 19.92
CA GLY A 82 -26.18 11.06 20.47
C GLY A 82 -26.39 10.89 21.97
N LEU A 83 -26.19 9.68 22.50
CA LEU A 83 -26.21 9.44 23.93
C LEU A 83 -24.83 9.80 24.47
N THR A 84 -24.73 10.88 25.26
CA THR A 84 -23.49 11.31 25.94
C THR A 84 -23.10 10.34 27.05
N ILE A 85 -22.94 9.06 26.73
CA ILE A 85 -22.51 8.02 27.67
C ILE A 85 -20.98 8.08 27.71
N PRO A 86 -20.37 8.27 28.89
CA PRO A 86 -18.92 8.26 28.98
C PRO A 86 -18.37 6.89 28.55
N TRP A 87 -17.40 6.88 27.64
CA TRP A 87 -16.79 5.64 27.10
C TRP A 87 -16.28 4.69 28.18
N LYS A 88 -15.88 5.22 29.35
CA LYS A 88 -15.50 4.41 30.52
C LYS A 88 -16.59 3.43 30.96
N TYR A 89 -17.88 3.78 30.82
CA TYR A 89 -18.99 2.89 31.17
C TYR A 89 -19.35 1.90 30.07
N VAL A 90 -19.11 2.26 28.82
CA VAL A 90 -19.33 1.37 27.66
C VAL A 90 -18.25 0.28 27.60
N LEU A 91 -17.00 0.64 27.91
CA LEU A 91 -15.83 -0.23 27.80
C LEU A 91 -15.50 -0.99 29.09
N ASN A 92 -16.24 -0.78 30.18
CA ASN A 92 -15.98 -1.50 31.42
C ASN A 92 -16.53 -2.93 31.31
N ASN A 93 -15.64 -3.89 31.05
CA ASN A 93 -15.91 -5.31 30.82
C ASN A 93 -16.51 -6.08 32.02
N GLY A 94 -17.13 -5.40 32.98
CA GLY A 94 -17.86 -6.00 34.10
C GLY A 94 -19.31 -5.53 34.24
N ALA A 95 -19.73 -4.52 33.46
CA ALA A 95 -21.11 -4.04 33.48
C ALA A 95 -21.87 -4.65 32.30
N ALA A 96 -22.89 -5.48 32.59
CA ALA A 96 -23.76 -6.11 31.57
C ALA A 96 -24.32 -5.13 30.53
N PHE A 97 -24.43 -3.84 30.89
CA PHE A 97 -24.86 -2.79 29.97
C PHE A 97 -23.81 -2.41 28.92
N GLY A 98 -22.52 -2.34 29.30
CA GLY A 98 -21.43 -2.02 28.37
C GLY A 98 -21.17 -3.16 27.38
N GLU A 99 -21.23 -4.40 27.86
CA GLU A 99 -21.06 -5.61 27.03
C GLU A 99 -22.13 -5.70 25.93
N GLU A 100 -23.40 -5.49 26.30
CA GLU A 100 -24.53 -5.46 25.36
C GLU A 100 -24.41 -4.34 24.31
N LEU A 101 -23.92 -3.16 24.69
CA LEU A 101 -23.67 -2.06 23.74
C LEU A 101 -22.51 -2.41 22.78
N CYS A 102 -21.43 -3.00 23.28
CA CYS A 102 -20.31 -3.45 22.46
C CYS A 102 -20.75 -4.54 21.47
N GLU A 103 -21.57 -5.49 21.90
CA GLU A 103 -22.16 -6.52 21.05
C GLU A 103 -23.11 -5.95 19.99
N LEU A 104 -23.98 -5.00 20.35
CA LEU A 104 -24.83 -4.29 19.40
C LEU A 104 -24.00 -3.57 18.34
N SER A 105 -22.93 -2.89 18.75
CA SER A 105 -21.99 -2.22 17.84
C SER A 105 -21.33 -3.21 16.89
N ARG A 106 -20.84 -4.35 17.41
CA ARG A 106 -20.25 -5.42 16.61
C ARG A 106 -21.26 -6.02 15.62
N ALA A 107 -22.51 -6.21 16.01
CA ALA A 107 -23.57 -6.68 15.11
C ALA A 107 -23.89 -5.66 14.01
N CYS A 108 -23.99 -4.36 14.35
CA CYS A 108 -24.22 -3.28 13.40
C CYS A 108 -23.06 -3.18 12.40
N CYS A 109 -21.82 -3.15 12.90
CA CYS A 109 -20.62 -3.12 12.07
C CYS A 109 -20.48 -4.38 11.21
N GLY A 110 -20.73 -5.57 11.79
CA GLY A 110 -20.71 -6.84 11.06
C GLY A 110 -21.71 -6.87 9.90
N PHE A 111 -22.94 -6.42 10.13
CA PHE A 111 -23.97 -6.29 9.09
C PHE A 111 -23.55 -5.29 8.00
N LEU A 112 -23.10 -4.07 8.38
CA LEU A 112 -22.66 -3.04 7.44
C LEU A 112 -21.48 -3.52 6.59
N ARG A 113 -20.52 -4.25 7.19
CA ARG A 113 -19.40 -4.85 6.47
C ARG A 113 -19.92 -5.82 5.40
N LYS A 114 -20.78 -6.78 5.76
CA LYS A 114 -21.38 -7.74 4.81
C LYS A 114 -22.18 -7.07 3.69
N MET A 115 -22.83 -5.94 3.99
CA MET A 115 -23.53 -5.14 2.98
C MET A 115 -22.58 -4.46 2.00
N CYS A 116 -21.37 -4.09 2.41
CA CYS A 116 -20.39 -3.40 1.57
C CYS A 116 -19.51 -4.34 0.74
N VAL A 117 -19.40 -5.62 1.09
CA VAL A 117 -18.59 -6.61 0.34
C VAL A 117 -19.07 -6.66 -1.11
N GLU A 118 -18.14 -6.33 -2.01
CA GLU A 118 -18.30 -6.39 -3.47
C GLU A 118 -19.48 -5.57 -4.04
N ASN A 119 -20.06 -4.63 -3.29
CA ASN A 119 -21.20 -3.83 -3.73
C ASN A 119 -20.91 -2.31 -3.64
N ASN A 120 -20.55 -1.71 -4.77
CA ASN A 120 -20.23 -0.28 -4.85
C ASN A 120 -21.43 0.63 -4.52
N ALA A 121 -22.66 0.24 -4.86
CA ALA A 121 -23.84 1.06 -4.57
C ALA A 121 -24.09 1.20 -3.06
N ASN A 122 -23.81 0.13 -2.29
CA ASN A 122 -23.89 0.16 -0.84
C ASN A 122 -22.75 1.00 -0.23
N ARG A 123 -21.53 0.94 -0.79
CA ARG A 123 -20.40 1.78 -0.37
C ARG A 123 -20.69 3.26 -0.56
N VAL A 124 -21.24 3.65 -1.71
CA VAL A 124 -21.68 5.03 -2.00
C VAL A 124 -22.71 5.52 -0.98
N ALA A 125 -23.70 4.68 -0.65
CA ALA A 125 -24.71 5.03 0.34
C ALA A 125 -24.12 5.22 1.76
N LEU A 126 -23.01 4.55 2.08
CA LEU A 126 -22.34 4.63 3.37
C LEU A 126 -21.37 5.82 3.47
N MET A 127 -20.79 6.29 2.36
CA MET A 127 -19.75 7.36 2.37
C MET A 127 -20.14 8.63 3.15
N PRO A 128 -21.35 9.21 2.98
CA PRO A 128 -21.72 10.41 3.74
C PRO A 128 -21.76 10.19 5.26
N GLN A 129 -21.92 8.94 5.71
CA GLN A 129 -22.06 8.55 7.11
C GLN A 129 -20.79 7.92 7.67
N ILE A 130 -19.70 7.89 6.89
CA ILE A 130 -18.42 7.29 7.31
C ILE A 130 -17.82 7.98 8.54
N ILE A 131 -18.13 9.26 8.75
CA ILE A 131 -17.71 10.05 9.92
C ILE A 131 -18.23 9.41 11.22
N VAL A 132 -19.49 8.95 11.23
CA VAL A 132 -20.10 8.29 12.39
C VAL A 132 -19.30 7.04 12.76
N LEU A 133 -18.94 6.23 11.77
CA LEU A 133 -18.11 5.04 11.98
C LEU A 133 -16.69 5.42 12.45
N ALA A 134 -16.15 6.53 11.95
CA ALA A 134 -14.82 7.00 12.33
C ALA A 134 -14.74 7.41 13.82
N THR A 135 -15.83 7.87 14.44
CA THR A 135 -15.86 8.13 15.90
C THR A 135 -15.56 6.88 16.73
N LEU A 136 -15.93 5.70 16.21
CA LEU A 136 -15.76 4.41 16.87
C LEU A 136 -14.36 3.83 16.67
N LEU A 137 -13.52 4.39 15.78
CA LEU A 137 -12.17 3.88 15.52
C LEU A 137 -11.26 3.86 16.76
N GLN A 138 -11.59 4.70 17.75
CA GLN A 138 -10.91 4.76 19.04
C GLN A 138 -10.98 3.47 19.85
N HIS A 139 -11.91 2.58 19.53
CA HIS A 139 -12.19 1.38 20.31
C HIS A 139 -12.25 0.15 19.40
N SER A 140 -11.19 -0.65 19.42
CA SER A 140 -11.05 -1.87 18.60
C SER A 140 -12.21 -2.86 18.78
N GLN A 141 -12.73 -2.95 20.01
CA GLN A 141 -13.81 -3.86 20.41
C GLN A 141 -15.14 -3.61 19.70
N LEU A 142 -15.33 -2.44 19.08
CA LEU A 142 -16.58 -2.05 18.40
C LEU A 142 -16.64 -2.49 16.93
N GLY A 143 -15.52 -2.93 16.34
CA GLY A 143 -15.50 -3.52 15.00
C GLY A 143 -15.63 -2.54 13.83
N ALA A 144 -15.60 -1.22 14.06
CA ALA A 144 -15.77 -0.20 13.03
C ALA A 144 -14.65 -0.21 11.96
N GLU A 145 -13.43 -0.58 12.34
CA GLU A 145 -12.27 -0.65 11.44
C GLU A 145 -12.52 -1.55 10.22
N GLY A 146 -13.15 -2.72 10.43
CA GLY A 146 -13.46 -3.64 9.34
C GLY A 146 -14.48 -3.09 8.35
N VAL A 147 -15.44 -2.29 8.83
CA VAL A 147 -16.44 -1.62 7.98
C VAL A 147 -15.78 -0.53 7.16
N ILE A 148 -14.99 0.34 7.79
CA ILE A 148 -14.32 1.46 7.12
C ILE A 148 -13.37 0.95 6.05
N LYS A 149 -12.57 -0.09 6.33
CA LYS A 149 -11.69 -0.71 5.32
C LYS A 149 -12.45 -1.24 4.11
N GLU A 150 -13.61 -1.84 4.31
CA GLU A 150 -14.43 -2.38 3.22
C GLU A 150 -15.19 -1.26 2.48
N ALA A 151 -15.59 -0.21 3.20
CA ALA A 151 -16.25 0.96 2.63
C ALA A 151 -15.29 1.75 1.72
N LEU A 152 -14.04 1.94 2.15
CA LEU A 152 -12.97 2.58 1.38
C LEU A 152 -12.44 1.70 0.22
N ARG A 153 -12.84 0.42 0.13
CA ARG A 153 -12.52 -0.43 -1.02
C ARG A 153 -13.44 -0.10 -2.20
N CYS A 154 -13.46 1.14 -2.66
CA CYS A 154 -14.31 1.61 -3.75
C CYS A 154 -13.48 2.21 -4.90
N PRO A 155 -14.10 2.40 -6.09
CA PRO A 155 -13.49 3.13 -7.20
C PRO A 155 -13.15 4.58 -6.81
N PRO A 156 -12.21 5.22 -7.53
CA PRO A 156 -11.69 6.54 -7.17
C PRO A 156 -12.76 7.62 -7.08
N GLU A 157 -13.75 7.60 -8.00
CA GLU A 157 -14.87 8.54 -8.04
C GLU A 157 -15.66 8.60 -6.72
N VAL A 158 -15.79 7.46 -6.04
CA VAL A 158 -16.52 7.37 -4.77
C VAL A 158 -15.63 7.81 -3.61
N LEU A 159 -14.33 7.47 -3.66
CA LEU A 159 -13.36 7.88 -2.64
C LEU A 159 -13.17 9.41 -2.58
N GLU A 160 -13.31 10.12 -3.70
CA GLU A 160 -13.24 11.58 -3.72
C GLU A 160 -14.34 12.24 -2.88
N THR A 161 -15.47 11.56 -2.70
CA THR A 161 -16.62 12.04 -1.91
C THR A 161 -16.44 11.92 -0.40
N VAL A 162 -15.33 11.35 0.08
CA VAL A 162 -15.03 11.24 1.51
C VAL A 162 -14.97 12.66 2.11
N PRO A 163 -15.78 12.97 3.16
CA PRO A 163 -15.85 14.31 3.72
C PRO A 163 -14.53 14.77 4.35
N ASN A 164 -14.22 16.08 4.28
CA ASN A 164 -13.04 16.64 4.96
C ASN A 164 -13.07 16.39 6.49
N ASP A 165 -14.25 16.43 7.08
CA ASP A 165 -14.45 16.18 8.52
C ASP A 165 -14.00 14.78 8.95
N PHE A 166 -14.04 13.80 8.04
CA PHE A 166 -13.50 12.46 8.30
C PHE A 166 -11.99 12.52 8.55
N PHE A 167 -11.23 13.21 7.69
CA PHE A 167 -9.77 13.34 7.83
C PHE A 167 -9.42 14.07 9.13
N ASN A 168 -10.11 15.18 9.42
CA ASN A 168 -9.92 15.95 10.66
C ASN A 168 -10.18 15.10 11.91
N LEU A 169 -11.26 14.31 11.90
CA LEU A 169 -11.62 13.46 13.03
C LEU A 169 -10.59 12.34 13.26
N VAL A 170 -10.17 11.66 12.18
CA VAL A 170 -9.14 10.61 12.23
C VAL A 170 -7.83 11.15 12.80
N ILE A 171 -7.41 12.35 12.36
CA ILE A 171 -6.17 13.00 12.84
C ILE A 171 -6.30 13.45 14.29
N LYS A 172 -7.46 13.98 14.68
CA LYS A 172 -7.75 14.31 16.09
C LYS A 172 -7.63 13.08 16.99
N HIS A 173 -8.12 11.92 16.55
CA HIS A 173 -7.99 10.68 17.30
C HIS A 173 -6.55 10.12 17.29
N ALA A 174 -5.84 10.23 16.16
CA ALA A 174 -4.44 9.86 16.05
C ALA A 174 -3.56 10.63 17.05
N ARG A 175 -3.80 11.95 17.22
CA ARG A 175 -3.07 12.79 18.19
C ARG A 175 -3.18 12.28 19.63
N VAL A 176 -4.30 11.64 19.99
CA VAL A 176 -4.56 11.15 21.35
C VAL A 176 -4.01 9.74 21.57
N GLN A 177 -4.24 8.81 20.63
CA GLN A 177 -4.03 7.38 20.88
C GLN A 177 -2.85 6.74 20.11
N ARG A 178 -2.36 7.37 19.02
CA ARG A 178 -1.21 6.88 18.23
C ARG A 178 -1.29 5.42 17.79
N LEU A 179 -2.49 4.96 17.40
CA LEU A 179 -2.69 3.58 16.95
C LEU A 179 -2.42 3.42 15.44
N PRO A 180 -1.84 2.30 14.98
CA PRO A 180 -1.53 2.04 13.56
C PRO A 180 -2.76 2.05 12.65
N ARG A 181 -3.95 1.82 13.20
CA ARG A 181 -5.23 1.87 12.47
C ARG A 181 -5.51 3.23 11.81
N TYR A 182 -5.05 4.35 12.40
CA TYR A 182 -5.33 5.69 11.89
C TYR A 182 -4.60 6.02 10.58
N PRO A 183 -3.24 6.03 10.54
CA PRO A 183 -2.51 6.27 9.29
C PRO A 183 -2.88 5.26 8.20
N ARG A 184 -3.24 4.04 8.60
CA ARG A 184 -3.70 3.03 7.67
C ARG A 184 -5.04 3.33 7.01
N VAL A 185 -6.03 3.79 7.77
CA VAL A 185 -7.31 4.22 7.21
C VAL A 185 -7.10 5.41 6.26
N LEU A 186 -6.17 6.31 6.57
CA LEU A 186 -5.78 7.40 5.67
C LEU A 186 -5.13 6.87 4.38
N ALA A 187 -4.24 5.86 4.47
CA ALA A 187 -3.62 5.24 3.30
C ALA A 187 -4.65 4.54 2.40
N ASP A 188 -5.63 3.88 3.02
CA ASP A 188 -6.77 3.25 2.34
C ASP A 188 -7.68 4.28 1.64
N ALA A 189 -7.70 5.54 2.09
CA ALA A 189 -8.44 6.61 1.43
C ALA A 189 -7.69 7.22 0.22
N CYS A 190 -6.35 7.13 0.21
CA CYS A 190 -5.50 7.63 -0.88
C CYS A 190 -5.48 6.73 -2.12
N THR A 191 -5.87 5.46 -1.99
CA THR A 191 -5.77 4.45 -3.06
C THR A 191 -7.08 3.68 -3.23
N SER A 192 -7.53 3.57 -4.47
CA SER A 192 -8.72 2.81 -4.86
C SER A 192 -8.53 1.30 -4.67
N SER A 193 -9.64 0.55 -4.72
CA SER A 193 -9.62 -0.92 -4.76
C SER A 193 -8.79 -1.50 -5.91
N ASP A 194 -8.62 -0.75 -6.99
CA ASP A 194 -7.86 -1.16 -8.18
C ASP A 194 -6.42 -0.65 -8.17
N GLY A 195 -5.97 -0.06 -7.06
CA GLY A 195 -4.63 0.53 -6.94
C GLY A 195 -4.49 1.92 -7.56
N THR A 196 -5.52 2.43 -8.23
CA THR A 196 -5.49 3.79 -8.78
C THR A 196 -5.38 4.83 -7.66
N PRO A 197 -4.49 5.83 -7.81
CA PRO A 197 -4.34 6.91 -6.84
C PRO A 197 -5.57 7.82 -6.85
N VAL A 198 -5.86 8.46 -5.71
CA VAL A 198 -6.94 9.45 -5.57
C VAL A 198 -6.31 10.80 -5.17
N PRO A 199 -5.92 11.65 -6.14
CA PRO A 199 -5.15 12.86 -5.87
C PRO A 199 -5.79 13.81 -4.86
N ALA A 200 -7.12 13.99 -4.93
CA ALA A 200 -7.84 14.85 -3.98
C ALA A 200 -7.69 14.39 -2.52
N ASN A 201 -7.70 13.07 -2.27
CA ASN A 201 -7.51 12.51 -0.93
C ASN A 201 -6.04 12.55 -0.51
N GLN A 202 -5.12 12.31 -1.44
CA GLN A 202 -3.69 12.45 -1.18
C GLN A 202 -3.38 13.88 -0.72
N ASP A 203 -3.86 14.90 -1.43
CA ASP A 203 -3.66 16.31 -1.07
C ASP A 203 -4.25 16.69 0.30
N ARG A 204 -5.43 16.14 0.64
CA ARG A 204 -6.01 16.30 1.99
C ARG A 204 -5.12 15.68 3.07
N VAL A 205 -4.59 14.47 2.85
CA VAL A 205 -3.69 13.81 3.80
C VAL A 205 -2.39 14.58 3.95
N ILE A 206 -1.82 15.08 2.84
CA ILE A 206 -0.63 15.95 2.86
C ILE A 206 -0.87 17.15 3.78
N GLN A 207 -1.95 17.89 3.53
CA GLN A 207 -2.29 19.06 4.32
C GLN A 207 -2.52 18.71 5.80
N TYR A 208 -3.46 17.81 6.10
CA TYR A 208 -3.90 17.60 7.47
C TYR A 208 -2.94 16.75 8.30
N PHE A 209 -2.27 15.75 7.71
CA PHE A 209 -1.38 14.83 8.43
C PHE A 209 0.08 15.28 8.39
N PHE A 210 0.63 15.55 7.20
CA PHE A 210 2.07 15.86 7.07
C PHE A 210 2.39 17.33 7.36
N THR A 211 1.51 18.27 7.03
CA THR A 211 1.72 19.70 7.31
C THR A 211 1.19 20.11 8.69
N GLU A 212 -0.09 19.87 8.97
CA GLU A 212 -0.74 20.35 10.20
C GLU A 212 -0.48 19.47 11.42
N ALA A 213 -0.06 18.21 11.23
CA ALA A 213 0.12 17.23 12.29
C ALA A 213 1.47 16.49 12.20
N SER A 214 2.55 17.19 11.83
CA SER A 214 3.88 16.59 11.67
C SER A 214 4.42 15.95 12.96
N GLU A 215 3.88 16.31 14.13
CA GLU A 215 4.14 15.63 15.40
C GLU A 215 3.62 14.18 15.44
N LEU A 216 2.78 13.77 14.48
CA LEU A 216 2.30 12.41 14.28
C LEU A 216 3.36 11.47 13.71
N ILE A 217 4.44 12.00 13.16
CA ILE A 217 5.49 11.22 12.50
C ILE A 217 6.55 10.82 13.52
N PRO A 218 6.85 9.52 13.68
CA PRO A 218 7.91 9.06 14.58
C PRO A 218 9.28 9.64 14.22
N ALA A 219 10.11 9.89 15.22
CA ALA A 219 11.50 10.25 15.00
C ALA A 219 12.34 8.98 14.82
N VAL A 220 13.37 9.06 13.98
CA VAL A 220 14.29 7.95 13.70
C VAL A 220 15.72 8.40 13.95
N ARG A 221 16.52 7.52 14.55
CA ARG A 221 17.94 7.72 14.80
C ARG A 221 18.72 6.50 14.36
N TYR A 222 19.82 6.71 13.66
CA TYR A 222 20.73 5.64 13.27
C TYR A 222 21.87 5.51 14.29
N SER A 223 22.21 4.29 14.67
CA SER A 223 23.46 4.00 15.37
C SER A 223 24.47 3.44 14.38
N LEU A 224 25.60 4.12 14.26
CA LEU A 224 26.72 3.65 13.45
C LEU A 224 27.47 2.52 14.17
N PRO A 225 28.05 1.57 13.44
CA PRO A 225 28.84 0.50 14.03
C PRO A 225 30.06 1.08 14.75
N VAL A 226 30.37 0.55 15.94
CA VAL A 226 31.45 1.06 16.81
C VAL A 226 32.84 0.73 16.22
N THR A 227 32.94 -0.29 15.38
CA THR A 227 34.17 -0.69 14.68
C THR A 227 33.88 -1.11 13.24
N GLU A 228 34.84 -0.89 12.33
CA GLU A 228 34.76 -1.28 10.91
C GLU A 228 34.58 -2.79 10.72
N SER A 229 34.96 -3.59 11.72
CA SER A 229 34.82 -5.05 11.73
C SER A 229 33.43 -5.57 12.07
N ASP A 230 32.52 -4.72 12.57
CA ASP A 230 31.19 -5.12 13.05
C ASP A 230 30.08 -4.33 12.35
N THR A 231 30.03 -4.44 11.02
CA THR A 231 29.03 -3.80 10.14
C THR A 231 27.59 -4.19 10.49
N PHE A 232 27.38 -5.29 11.22
CA PHE A 232 26.06 -5.80 11.63
C PHE A 232 25.53 -5.19 12.94
N SER A 233 26.28 -4.28 13.56
CA SER A 233 25.84 -3.54 14.76
C SER A 233 25.13 -2.22 14.43
N ALA A 234 25.03 -1.86 13.14
CA ALA A 234 24.29 -0.70 12.71
C ALA A 234 22.79 -0.91 12.92
N ASP A 235 22.13 0.01 13.61
CA ASP A 235 20.72 -0.15 13.99
C ASP A 235 19.93 1.13 13.70
N MET A 236 18.63 0.97 13.61
CA MET A 236 17.66 2.04 13.45
C MET A 236 16.76 2.06 14.68
N TRP A 237 16.74 3.20 15.36
CA TRP A 237 15.96 3.44 16.56
C TRP A 237 14.77 4.32 16.22
N ILE A 238 13.58 3.92 16.66
CA ILE A 238 12.33 4.66 16.44
C ILE A 238 11.83 5.20 17.76
N SER A 239 11.45 6.48 17.81
CA SER A 239 10.89 7.10 19.01
C SER A 239 9.66 7.95 18.69
N ASP A 240 8.75 8.06 19.66
CA ASP A 240 7.60 8.95 19.52
C ASP A 240 8.02 10.41 19.76
N ARG A 241 7.91 11.23 18.72
CA ARG A 241 8.26 12.66 18.76
C ARG A 241 7.38 13.46 19.73
N ALA A 242 6.13 13.05 19.92
CA ALA A 242 5.18 13.73 20.79
C ALA A 242 5.25 13.27 22.26
N ALA A 243 6.12 12.30 22.57
CA ALA A 243 6.33 11.86 23.94
C ALA A 243 6.79 13.05 24.80
N ARG A 244 6.11 13.26 25.94
CA ARG A 244 6.52 14.27 26.93
C ARG A 244 7.95 13.95 27.41
N ARG A 245 8.72 14.96 27.84
CA ARG A 245 10.15 14.86 28.24
C ARG A 245 10.54 13.73 29.23
N TYR A 246 9.56 13.09 29.88
CA TYR A 246 9.77 12.02 30.86
C TYR A 246 9.22 10.64 30.42
N ASP A 247 8.70 10.53 29.19
CA ASP A 247 8.12 9.31 28.62
C ASP A 247 8.77 8.98 27.26
N HIS A 248 10.00 9.45 27.05
CA HIS A 248 10.78 9.13 25.86
C HIS A 248 11.02 7.62 25.81
N PHE A 249 10.49 7.01 24.77
CA PHE A 249 10.53 5.58 24.54
C PHE A 249 11.10 5.37 23.15
N GLU A 250 12.20 4.62 23.07
CA GLU A 250 12.88 4.28 21.81
C GLU A 250 12.84 2.77 21.62
N VAL A 251 12.70 2.35 20.36
CA VAL A 251 12.62 0.93 19.97
C VAL A 251 13.72 0.65 18.95
N SER A 252 14.53 -0.38 19.23
CA SER A 252 15.52 -0.90 18.29
C SER A 252 14.83 -1.74 17.22
N CYS A 253 15.15 -1.51 15.95
CA CYS A 253 14.60 -2.34 14.88
C CYS A 253 15.24 -3.72 14.83
N LEU A 254 16.51 -3.85 15.28
CA LEU A 254 17.18 -5.15 15.38
C LEU A 254 16.64 -6.02 16.52
N SER A 255 16.22 -5.45 17.65
CA SER A 255 15.62 -6.25 18.74
C SER A 255 14.29 -6.88 18.34
N LEU A 256 13.55 -6.23 17.42
CA LEU A 256 12.30 -6.73 16.88
C LEU A 256 12.49 -7.79 15.79
N ALA A 257 13.69 -7.91 15.21
CA ALA A 257 13.96 -8.88 14.14
C ALA A 257 13.91 -10.34 14.63
N SER A 258 14.16 -10.59 15.93
CA SER A 258 14.02 -11.92 16.55
C SER A 258 12.57 -12.31 16.86
N ASP A 259 11.68 -11.33 17.02
CA ASP A 259 10.28 -11.54 17.37
C ASP A 259 9.41 -11.58 16.10
N THR A 260 9.55 -12.66 15.33
CA THR A 260 8.62 -13.14 14.30
C THR A 260 7.94 -12.04 13.46
N ASP A 261 8.48 -11.73 12.27
CA ASP A 261 7.82 -10.88 11.25
C ASP A 261 6.31 -11.20 11.06
N ASP A 262 5.92 -12.45 11.32
CA ASP A 262 4.53 -12.93 11.33
C ASP A 262 3.62 -12.23 12.35
N VAL A 263 4.11 -11.83 13.52
CA VAL A 263 3.31 -11.16 14.58
C VAL A 263 2.90 -9.76 14.11
N PHE A 264 3.81 -9.04 13.46
CA PHE A 264 3.53 -7.74 12.89
C PHE A 264 2.56 -7.83 11.71
N LEU A 265 2.64 -8.90 10.91
CA LEU A 265 1.79 -9.14 9.75
C LEU A 265 0.41 -9.73 10.07
N LYS A 266 0.22 -10.35 11.23
CA LYS A 266 -1.08 -10.92 11.64
C LYS A 266 -2.01 -9.90 12.30
N GLY A 267 -1.53 -8.70 12.59
CA GLY A 267 -2.33 -7.62 13.16
C GLY A 267 -2.93 -7.94 14.53
N GLU A 268 -2.47 -9.01 15.18
CA GLU A 268 -2.77 -9.27 16.57
C GLU A 268 -1.91 -8.30 17.37
N GLU A 269 -2.52 -7.18 17.76
CA GLU A 269 -2.08 -6.43 18.92
C GLU A 269 -1.84 -7.49 20.02
N LYS A 270 -0.59 -7.85 20.32
CA LYS A 270 -0.27 -8.34 21.66
C LYS A 270 -0.52 -7.13 22.55
N VAL A 271 -1.80 -6.93 22.90
CA VAL A 271 -2.32 -5.81 23.68
C VAL A 271 -1.49 -5.75 24.95
N GLY A 272 -0.50 -4.85 24.99
CA GLY A 272 0.44 -4.74 26.11
C GLY A 272 1.87 -4.44 25.71
N ASP A 273 2.31 -4.77 24.50
CA ASP A 273 3.68 -4.46 24.07
C ASP A 273 3.74 -3.10 23.35
N ARG A 274 4.23 -2.11 24.09
CA ARG A 274 4.40 -0.73 23.62
C ARG A 274 5.44 -0.64 22.50
N GLU A 275 6.45 -1.51 22.48
CA GLU A 275 7.50 -1.52 21.45
C GLU A 275 6.89 -1.94 20.11
N ALA A 276 6.17 -3.06 20.12
CA ALA A 276 5.50 -3.58 18.93
C ALA A 276 4.48 -2.59 18.36
N LEU A 277 3.72 -1.89 19.21
CA LEU A 277 2.72 -0.92 18.77
C LEU A 277 3.35 0.32 18.12
N LEU A 278 4.44 0.85 18.69
CA LEU A 278 5.17 1.97 18.09
C LEU A 278 5.78 1.57 16.75
N PHE A 279 6.36 0.38 16.65
CA PHE A 279 6.91 -0.15 15.40
C PHE A 279 5.84 -0.32 14.32
N GLN A 280 4.69 -0.93 14.65
CA GLN A 280 3.56 -1.05 13.72
C GLN A 280 3.05 0.32 13.26
N TYR A 281 2.95 1.27 14.20
CA TYR A 281 2.55 2.63 13.86
C TYR A 281 3.54 3.25 12.86
N PHE A 282 4.84 3.15 13.10
CA PHE A 282 5.87 3.61 12.18
C PHE A 282 5.76 2.96 10.79
N LEU A 283 5.59 1.63 10.71
CA LEU A 283 5.39 0.94 9.44
C LEU A 283 4.17 1.47 8.67
N THR A 284 3.03 1.68 9.35
CA THR A 284 1.83 2.24 8.72
C THR A 284 1.97 3.70 8.30
N VAL A 285 2.85 4.47 8.96
CA VAL A 285 3.20 5.85 8.53
C VAL A 285 4.03 5.81 7.25
N LEU A 286 5.00 4.91 7.13
CA LEU A 286 5.76 4.72 5.89
C LEU A 286 4.86 4.23 4.74
N GLU A 287 3.89 3.35 5.01
CA GLU A 287 2.86 2.97 4.03
C GLU A 287 2.01 4.17 3.60
N LEU A 288 1.63 5.04 4.54
CA LEU A 288 0.89 6.27 4.24
C LEU A 288 1.70 7.21 3.34
N MET A 289 3.00 7.39 3.63
CA MET A 289 3.90 8.17 2.76
C MET A 289 3.94 7.60 1.34
N ALA A 290 4.09 6.29 1.18
CA ALA A 290 4.09 5.64 -0.12
C ALA A 290 2.74 5.81 -0.85
N ALA A 291 1.62 5.66 -0.14
CA ALA A 291 0.27 5.81 -0.69
C ALA A 291 -0.02 7.25 -1.17
N VAL A 292 0.53 8.24 -0.49
CA VAL A 292 0.37 9.66 -0.82
C VAL A 292 1.22 10.08 -2.02
N CYS A 293 2.42 9.51 -2.18
CA CYS A 293 3.25 9.72 -3.37
C CYS A 293 2.76 8.96 -4.61
N LYS A 294 1.87 7.99 -4.44
CA LYS A 294 1.45 7.09 -5.51
C LYS A 294 0.91 7.83 -6.72
N GLY A 295 1.34 7.41 -7.91
CA GLY A 295 0.88 7.99 -9.17
C GLY A 295 1.52 9.33 -9.50
N ARG A 296 2.78 9.54 -9.10
CA ARG A 296 3.56 10.74 -9.42
C ARG A 296 2.96 12.04 -8.86
N ASN A 297 2.39 11.99 -7.65
CA ASN A 297 1.88 13.22 -7.01
C ASN A 297 3.05 14.16 -6.67
N ARG A 298 3.21 15.22 -7.47
CA ARG A 298 4.29 16.21 -7.32
C ARG A 298 4.25 16.95 -5.99
N ASN A 299 3.05 17.22 -5.46
CA ASN A 299 2.90 17.95 -4.20
C ASN A 299 3.36 17.08 -3.03
N ALA A 300 2.93 15.81 -3.02
CA ALA A 300 3.39 14.81 -2.06
C ALA A 300 4.91 14.66 -2.08
N SER A 301 5.46 14.36 -3.26
CA SER A 301 6.89 14.14 -3.44
C SER A 301 7.70 15.36 -3.01
N ARG A 302 7.29 16.57 -3.42
CA ARG A 302 7.97 17.81 -3.02
C ARG A 302 8.01 17.97 -1.51
N GLN A 303 6.86 17.85 -0.84
CA GLN A 303 6.78 18.06 0.59
C GLN A 303 7.58 17.02 1.39
N LEU A 304 7.45 15.73 1.05
CA LEU A 304 8.19 14.68 1.75
C LEU A 304 9.70 14.82 1.53
N MET A 305 10.15 15.33 0.39
CA MET A 305 11.57 15.57 0.14
C MET A 305 12.10 16.81 0.84
N GLU A 306 11.33 17.89 0.91
CA GLU A 306 11.72 19.09 1.67
C GLU A 306 11.88 18.78 3.18
N GLN A 307 11.15 17.77 3.66
CA GLN A 307 11.17 17.32 5.05
C GLN A 307 11.83 15.93 5.22
N SER A 308 12.61 15.46 4.24
CA SER A 308 13.09 14.07 4.21
C SER A 308 14.00 13.73 5.39
N ASP A 309 14.82 14.69 5.84
CA ASP A 309 15.69 14.55 6.99
C ASP A 309 14.88 14.42 8.29
N GLU A 310 13.77 15.17 8.38
CA GLU A 310 12.88 15.17 9.53
C GLU A 310 12.00 13.91 9.56
N PHE A 311 11.63 13.39 8.39
CA PHE A 311 10.77 12.21 8.25
C PHE A 311 11.55 10.91 8.11
N ALA A 312 12.89 10.96 8.14
CA ALA A 312 13.80 9.82 7.98
C ALA A 312 13.49 9.00 6.72
N CYS A 313 13.20 9.70 5.62
CA CYS A 313 12.89 9.12 4.32
C CYS A 313 13.84 9.65 3.24
N THR A 314 15.05 10.06 3.62
CA THR A 314 16.10 10.36 2.64
C THR A 314 16.44 9.10 1.84
N TYR A 315 17.04 9.28 0.66
CA TYR A 315 17.44 8.15 -0.17
C TYR A 315 18.39 7.19 0.59
N ASN A 316 19.34 7.74 1.35
CA ASN A 316 20.32 6.94 2.08
C ASN A 316 19.69 6.20 3.28
N ASP A 317 18.71 6.82 3.94
CA ASP A 317 17.95 6.18 5.03
C ASP A 317 17.22 4.92 4.54
N LEU A 318 16.50 5.05 3.42
CA LEU A 318 15.78 3.93 2.83
C LEU A 318 16.73 2.88 2.26
N LEU A 319 17.82 3.31 1.61
CA LEU A 319 18.84 2.39 1.09
C LEU A 319 19.55 1.62 2.21
N PHE A 320 19.82 2.26 3.35
CA PHE A 320 20.37 1.62 4.54
C PHE A 320 19.47 0.47 5.01
N VAL A 321 18.17 0.74 5.18
CA VAL A 321 17.19 -0.29 5.58
C VAL A 321 17.13 -1.42 4.56
N ILE A 322 17.10 -1.09 3.26
CA ILE A 322 17.03 -2.07 2.17
C ILE A 322 18.27 -3.00 2.17
N LYS A 323 19.47 -2.45 2.34
CA LYS A 323 20.75 -3.18 2.36
C LYS A 323 20.96 -3.99 3.64
N HIS A 324 20.41 -3.57 4.77
CA HIS A 324 20.72 -4.18 6.06
C HIS A 324 19.96 -5.51 6.27
N GLU A 325 20.66 -6.64 6.10
CA GLU A 325 20.06 -7.98 6.09
C GLU A 325 19.33 -8.38 7.38
N ARG A 326 19.77 -7.86 8.53
CA ARG A 326 19.16 -8.15 9.85
C ARG A 326 17.95 -7.27 10.18
N MET A 327 17.62 -6.28 9.34
CA MET A 327 16.41 -5.48 9.57
C MET A 327 15.16 -6.34 9.34
N PRO A 328 14.07 -6.14 10.10
CA PRO A 328 12.82 -6.88 9.92
C PRO A 328 12.37 -6.87 8.45
N HIS A 329 12.00 -8.04 7.90
CA HIS A 329 11.71 -8.16 6.47
C HIS A 329 10.53 -7.26 6.07
N VAL A 330 9.58 -7.10 6.98
CA VAL A 330 8.42 -6.22 6.83
C VAL A 330 8.82 -4.76 6.67
N LEU A 331 9.76 -4.28 7.48
CA LEU A 331 10.28 -2.92 7.36
C LEU A 331 11.00 -2.71 6.02
N ARG A 332 11.82 -3.68 5.61
CA ARG A 332 12.52 -3.64 4.30
C ARG A 332 11.53 -3.57 3.14
N ALA A 333 10.43 -4.32 3.23
CA ALA A 333 9.38 -4.33 2.21
C ALA A 333 8.65 -2.98 2.08
N VAL A 334 8.32 -2.34 3.21
CA VAL A 334 7.67 -1.02 3.23
C VAL A 334 8.66 0.06 2.76
N ALA A 335 9.93 -0.01 3.18
CA ALA A 335 10.99 0.88 2.70
C ALA A 335 11.20 0.78 1.19
N CYS A 336 11.17 -0.42 0.60
CA CYS A 336 11.22 -0.60 -0.86
C CYS A 336 10.04 0.08 -1.57
N SER A 337 8.86 0.04 -0.95
CA SER A 337 7.64 0.62 -1.53
C SER A 337 7.67 2.14 -1.49
N LEU A 338 8.18 2.72 -0.40
CA LEU A 338 8.42 4.15 -0.31
C LEU A 338 9.55 4.59 -1.26
N MET A 339 10.64 3.82 -1.35
CA MET A 339 11.73 4.06 -2.30
C MET A 339 11.21 4.11 -3.74
N LEU A 340 10.36 3.13 -4.10
CA LEU A 340 9.70 3.07 -5.39
C LEU A 340 8.90 4.36 -5.67
N GLN A 341 7.98 4.73 -4.79
CA GLN A 341 7.05 5.84 -5.03
C GLN A 341 7.69 7.23 -4.90
N LEU A 342 8.74 7.38 -4.07
CA LEU A 342 9.36 8.68 -3.80
C LEU A 342 10.54 8.99 -4.73
N TYR A 343 11.34 7.98 -5.08
CA TYR A 343 12.60 8.18 -5.83
C TYR A 343 12.62 7.53 -7.22
N VAL A 344 11.87 6.45 -7.46
CA VAL A 344 11.90 5.73 -8.75
C VAL A 344 10.76 6.17 -9.66
N GLU A 345 9.51 6.05 -9.23
CA GLU A 345 8.29 6.44 -9.96
C GLU A 345 8.00 7.94 -9.82
N ARG A 346 8.99 8.76 -10.15
CA ARG A 346 8.93 10.22 -10.04
C ARG A 346 9.20 10.87 -11.38
N GLU A 347 8.56 12.00 -11.66
CA GLU A 347 8.88 12.77 -12.86
C GLU A 347 10.24 13.47 -12.72
N PRO A 348 11.07 13.52 -13.79
CA PRO A 348 10.73 13.20 -15.19
C PRO A 348 11.07 11.76 -15.62
N HIS A 349 11.17 10.80 -14.70
CA HIS A 349 11.40 9.41 -15.07
C HIS A 349 10.20 8.87 -15.87
N GLU A 350 10.45 8.54 -17.13
CA GLU A 350 9.48 7.91 -18.03
C GLU A 350 9.82 6.44 -18.22
N GLU A 351 8.79 5.61 -18.41
CA GLU A 351 9.00 4.20 -18.74
C GLU A 351 9.61 4.11 -20.14
N ALA A 352 10.69 3.37 -20.28
CA ALA A 352 11.30 3.12 -21.56
C ALA A 352 10.37 2.24 -22.41
N SER A 353 10.12 2.65 -23.66
CA SER A 353 9.41 1.80 -24.63
C SER A 353 10.27 0.56 -24.92
N VAL A 354 9.77 -0.62 -24.56
CA VAL A 354 10.53 -1.87 -24.69
C VAL A 354 10.78 -2.26 -26.15
N ILE A 355 9.77 -2.10 -26.99
CA ILE A 355 9.88 -2.35 -28.44
C ILE A 355 9.76 -1.03 -29.19
N LYS A 356 10.84 -0.63 -29.85
CA LYS A 356 10.86 0.55 -30.71
C LYS A 356 10.29 0.18 -32.08
N ARG A 357 9.01 0.51 -32.28
CA ARG A 357 8.31 0.30 -33.56
C ARG A 357 8.79 1.26 -34.65
N SER A 358 9.12 2.48 -34.27
CA SER A 358 9.79 3.45 -35.14
C SER A 358 11.29 3.33 -34.96
N ARG A 359 12.00 3.17 -36.07
CA ARG A 359 13.46 3.09 -36.12
C ARG A 359 13.93 4.06 -37.19
N VAL A 360 15.03 4.74 -36.90
CA VAL A 360 15.70 5.62 -37.86
C VAL A 360 16.76 4.78 -38.56
N TRP A 361 16.89 4.94 -39.88
CA TRP A 361 17.92 4.27 -40.67
C TRP A 361 19.29 4.65 -40.13
N SER A 362 20.02 3.67 -39.57
CA SER A 362 21.16 3.96 -38.68
C SER A 362 22.32 4.60 -39.45
N LYS A 363 22.51 4.17 -40.71
CA LYS A 363 23.59 4.60 -41.59
C LYS A 363 23.35 5.88 -42.38
N LEU A 364 22.17 6.52 -42.21
CA LEU A 364 21.95 7.85 -42.80
C LEU A 364 22.87 8.93 -42.18
N HIS A 365 23.51 8.61 -41.05
CA HIS A 365 24.35 9.50 -40.26
C HIS A 365 25.86 9.25 -40.39
N ASP A 366 26.31 8.32 -41.24
CA ASP A 366 27.76 8.05 -41.44
C ASP A 366 28.51 9.23 -42.09
N SER A 367 27.78 10.24 -42.60
CA SER A 367 28.35 11.51 -43.06
C SER A 367 28.56 12.55 -41.95
N VAL A 368 28.21 12.25 -40.69
CA VAL A 368 28.45 13.14 -39.55
C VAL A 368 29.74 12.69 -38.84
N PRO A 369 30.73 13.58 -38.64
CA PRO A 369 32.00 13.23 -38.02
C PRO A 369 31.83 12.60 -36.63
N ASP A 370 32.87 11.89 -36.18
CA ASP A 370 33.08 11.13 -34.92
C ASP A 370 32.85 11.89 -33.60
N GLU A 371 31.92 12.84 -33.56
CA GLU A 371 31.36 13.31 -32.31
C GLU A 371 30.60 12.14 -31.70
N LYS A 372 31.20 11.50 -30.67
CA LYS A 372 30.44 10.67 -29.72
C LYS A 372 29.16 11.44 -29.45
N PRO A 373 27.95 10.90 -29.73
CA PRO A 373 26.74 11.64 -29.41
C PRO A 373 26.79 11.87 -27.91
N GLN A 374 27.11 13.09 -27.50
CA GLN A 374 26.89 13.55 -26.15
C GLN A 374 25.38 13.49 -26.05
N ARG A 375 24.85 12.42 -25.48
CA ARG A 375 23.48 12.47 -25.02
C ARG A 375 23.48 13.61 -24.01
N PRO A 376 22.75 14.71 -24.26
CA PRO A 376 22.52 15.66 -23.19
C PRO A 376 22.02 14.86 -22.01
N ASP A 377 22.59 15.10 -20.83
CA ASP A 377 22.09 14.43 -19.63
C ASP A 377 20.58 14.71 -19.60
N PRO A 378 19.69 13.70 -19.62
CA PRO A 378 18.25 13.94 -19.67
C PRO A 378 17.78 14.73 -18.44
N PHE A 379 18.63 14.85 -17.42
CA PHE A 379 18.44 15.64 -16.22
C PHE A 379 19.24 16.96 -16.20
N GLU A 380 19.92 17.30 -17.29
CA GLU A 380 20.65 18.55 -17.46
C GLU A 380 19.68 19.74 -17.37
N GLY A 381 20.00 20.71 -16.52
CA GLY A 381 19.10 21.85 -16.22
C GLY A 381 18.05 21.58 -15.12
N LEU A 382 17.87 20.34 -14.66
CA LEU A 382 17.01 20.07 -13.50
C LEU A 382 17.75 20.36 -12.19
N ALA A 383 17.00 20.82 -11.18
CA ALA A 383 17.50 20.97 -9.82
C ALA A 383 18.03 19.64 -9.28
N PHE A 384 19.11 19.68 -8.48
CA PHE A 384 19.75 18.48 -7.92
C PHE A 384 18.76 17.58 -7.17
N SER A 385 17.80 18.17 -6.45
CA SER A 385 16.75 17.46 -5.71
C SER A 385 15.75 16.70 -6.60
N VAL A 386 15.74 16.91 -7.91
CA VAL A 386 14.85 16.26 -8.88
C VAL A 386 15.58 15.17 -9.68
N ARG A 387 16.90 15.17 -9.67
CA ARG A 387 17.70 14.19 -10.41
C ARG A 387 17.67 12.83 -9.71
N PRO A 388 17.84 11.72 -10.46
CA PRO A 388 18.11 10.43 -9.86
C PRO A 388 19.34 10.53 -8.93
N PRO A 389 19.31 9.90 -7.75
CA PRO A 389 20.46 9.82 -6.86
C PRO A 389 21.68 9.23 -7.57
N SER A 390 22.89 9.75 -7.31
CA SER A 390 24.12 9.24 -7.92
C SER A 390 24.41 7.77 -7.58
N SER A 391 23.91 7.29 -6.44
CA SER A 391 24.01 5.91 -5.95
C SER A 391 22.83 5.03 -6.38
N PHE A 392 22.19 5.31 -7.51
CA PHE A 392 21.09 4.48 -8.03
C PHE A 392 21.54 3.05 -8.39
N ASN A 393 22.78 2.88 -8.82
CA ASN A 393 23.38 1.56 -9.07
C ASN A 393 23.50 0.75 -7.78
N ASP A 394 23.84 1.40 -6.65
CA ASP A 394 23.88 0.73 -5.35
C ASP A 394 22.52 0.14 -4.93
N LEU A 395 21.42 0.79 -5.33
CA LEU A 395 20.07 0.27 -5.09
C LEU A 395 19.80 -0.95 -5.97
N LYS A 396 20.14 -0.87 -7.26
CA LYS A 396 20.05 -2.02 -8.18
C LYS A 396 20.81 -3.23 -7.62
N ASP A 397 22.04 -3.03 -7.18
CA ASP A 397 22.89 -4.09 -6.64
C ASP A 397 22.31 -4.65 -5.33
N ALA A 398 21.89 -3.78 -4.41
CA ALA A 398 21.28 -4.19 -3.13
C ALA A 398 20.01 -5.04 -3.31
N VAL A 399 19.13 -4.65 -4.24
CA VAL A 399 17.89 -5.39 -4.51
C VAL A 399 18.21 -6.71 -5.20
N THR A 400 19.15 -6.74 -6.15
CA THR A 400 19.56 -7.96 -6.84
C THR A 400 20.17 -8.97 -5.88
N SER A 401 21.11 -8.55 -5.02
CA SER A 401 21.70 -9.41 -4.00
C SER A 401 20.66 -9.93 -3.00
N SER A 402 19.67 -9.10 -2.63
CA SER A 402 18.56 -9.53 -1.77
C SER A 402 17.68 -10.59 -2.45
N LEU A 403 17.38 -10.44 -3.75
CA LEU A 403 16.61 -11.42 -4.51
C LEU A 403 17.36 -12.75 -4.66
N GLU A 404 18.68 -12.72 -4.84
CA GLU A 404 19.52 -13.92 -4.88
C GLU A 404 19.46 -14.68 -3.54
N ALA A 405 19.62 -13.96 -2.43
CA ALA A 405 19.56 -14.51 -1.08
C ALA A 405 18.18 -15.11 -0.73
N TYR A 406 17.10 -14.55 -1.28
CA TYR A 406 15.71 -14.97 -1.02
C TYR A 406 15.04 -15.69 -2.19
N SER A 407 15.84 -16.24 -3.12
CA SER A 407 15.36 -16.95 -4.31
C SER A 407 14.44 -18.12 -3.98
N LYS A 408 14.65 -18.80 -2.83
CA LYS A 408 13.82 -19.90 -2.36
C LYS A 408 12.68 -19.39 -1.47
N ILE A 409 11.50 -19.20 -2.06
CA ILE A 409 10.31 -18.76 -1.34
C ILE A 409 9.67 -19.92 -0.57
N ASP A 410 9.50 -19.79 0.74
CA ASP A 410 8.79 -20.74 1.61
C ASP A 410 7.48 -20.14 2.17
N LEU A 411 6.41 -20.94 2.20
CA LEU A 411 5.11 -20.63 2.83
C LEU A 411 5.23 -20.31 4.32
N SER A 412 6.20 -20.92 5.01
CA SER A 412 6.42 -20.68 6.45
C SER A 412 7.03 -19.32 6.76
N SER A 413 7.59 -18.63 5.75
CA SER A 413 8.33 -17.38 5.89
C SER A 413 7.58 -16.17 5.30
N THR A 414 6.51 -15.76 5.98
CA THR A 414 5.60 -14.70 5.52
C THR A 414 6.34 -13.39 5.26
N GLY A 415 7.14 -12.92 6.22
CA GLY A 415 7.89 -11.66 6.13
C GLY A 415 8.86 -11.63 4.95
N ARG A 416 9.56 -12.74 4.71
CA ARG A 416 10.48 -12.89 3.57
C ARG A 416 9.76 -12.83 2.25
N THR A 417 8.66 -13.58 2.10
CA THR A 417 7.86 -13.58 0.87
C THR A 417 7.36 -12.17 0.54
N PHE A 418 6.92 -11.44 1.56
CA PHE A 418 6.47 -10.05 1.45
C PHE A 418 7.60 -9.10 1.02
N ALA A 419 8.79 -9.23 1.60
CA ALA A 419 9.96 -8.47 1.18
C ALA A 419 10.38 -8.79 -0.27
N THR A 420 10.39 -10.07 -0.64
CA THR A 420 10.69 -10.52 -2.01
C THR A 420 9.73 -9.91 -3.03
N LEU A 421 8.43 -9.85 -2.74
CA LEU A 421 7.46 -9.19 -3.61
C LEU A 421 7.78 -7.70 -3.80
N SER A 422 8.09 -6.98 -2.72
CA SER A 422 8.47 -5.57 -2.81
C SER A 422 9.78 -5.35 -3.58
N TYR A 423 10.76 -6.24 -3.41
CA TYR A 423 12.00 -6.23 -4.20
C TYR A 423 11.74 -6.44 -5.68
N LEU A 424 10.90 -7.42 -6.05
CA LEU A 424 10.53 -7.66 -7.44
C LEU A 424 9.84 -6.44 -8.06
N ARG A 425 8.92 -5.80 -7.34
CA ARG A 425 8.24 -4.58 -7.81
C ARG A 425 9.21 -3.43 -8.03
N LEU A 426 10.12 -3.21 -7.07
CA LEU A 426 11.16 -2.19 -7.20
C LEU A 426 12.09 -2.49 -8.37
N CYS A 427 12.58 -3.72 -8.49
CA CYS A 427 13.37 -4.19 -9.64
C CYS A 427 12.64 -3.99 -10.97
N SER A 428 11.34 -4.28 -11.01
CA SER A 428 10.51 -4.14 -12.21
C SER A 428 10.42 -2.68 -12.65
N ALA A 429 10.23 -1.75 -11.71
CA ALA A 429 10.26 -0.31 -12.02
C ALA A 429 11.66 0.16 -12.44
N LEU A 430 12.72 -0.29 -11.78
CA LEU A 430 14.11 -0.01 -12.17
C LEU A 430 14.41 -0.53 -13.59
N ALA A 431 13.88 -1.71 -13.95
CA ALA A 431 13.99 -2.29 -15.28
C ALA A 431 13.25 -1.47 -16.34
N ARG A 432 12.02 -1.05 -16.05
CA ARG A 432 11.24 -0.14 -16.93
C ARG A 432 11.89 1.21 -17.11
N PHE A 433 12.57 1.73 -16.08
CA PHE A 433 13.35 2.97 -16.18
C PHE A 433 14.65 2.80 -16.99
N GLY A 434 15.13 1.57 -17.16
CA GLY A 434 16.33 1.28 -17.93
C GLY A 434 17.61 1.12 -17.10
N ALA A 435 17.53 0.97 -15.78
CA ALA A 435 18.70 0.78 -14.90
C ALA A 435 19.54 -0.49 -15.21
N PHE A 436 18.95 -1.44 -15.94
CA PHE A 436 19.60 -2.67 -16.41
C PHE A 436 20.11 -2.57 -17.85
N HIS A 437 20.09 -1.38 -18.45
CA HIS A 437 20.61 -1.17 -19.79
C HIS A 437 21.99 -0.51 -19.74
N ALA A 438 22.87 -0.94 -20.63
CA ALA A 438 24.16 -0.35 -20.90
C ALA A 438 24.15 0.34 -22.27
N TYR A 439 25.00 1.35 -22.45
CA TYR A 439 25.19 1.95 -23.76
C TYR A 439 26.16 1.10 -24.58
N ASP A 440 25.67 0.57 -25.70
CA ASP A 440 26.51 -0.10 -26.69
C ASP A 440 27.11 0.95 -27.62
N ALA A 441 28.40 1.21 -27.44
CA ALA A 441 29.14 2.20 -28.23
C ALA A 441 29.26 1.80 -29.71
N ALA A 442 29.29 0.51 -30.03
CA ALA A 442 29.39 0.03 -31.40
C ALA A 442 28.09 0.30 -32.17
N ARG A 443 26.94 0.19 -31.49
CA ARG A 443 25.62 0.36 -32.11
C ARG A 443 24.98 1.72 -31.85
N ARG A 444 25.61 2.57 -31.02
CA ARG A 444 25.07 3.85 -30.55
C ARG A 444 23.67 3.74 -29.91
N VAL A 445 23.35 2.58 -29.35
CA VAL A 445 22.03 2.24 -28.80
C VAL A 445 22.17 1.76 -27.35
N THR A 446 21.16 2.07 -26.54
CA THR A 446 21.06 1.53 -25.18
C THR A 446 20.41 0.16 -25.25
N VAL A 447 21.15 -0.85 -24.82
CA VAL A 447 20.74 -2.26 -24.86
C VAL A 447 20.75 -2.84 -23.44
N PRO A 448 19.90 -3.82 -23.14
CA PRO A 448 19.98 -4.52 -21.87
C PRO A 448 21.35 -5.17 -21.68
N ASP A 449 21.88 -5.13 -20.45
CA ASP A 449 23.13 -5.78 -20.09
C ASP A 449 22.95 -7.31 -20.02
N PHE A 450 23.20 -8.00 -21.13
CA PHE A 450 22.89 -9.43 -21.26
C PHE A 450 23.74 -10.33 -20.37
N GLU A 451 24.96 -9.94 -19.99
CA GLU A 451 25.80 -10.73 -19.09
C GLU A 451 25.19 -10.76 -17.69
N PHE A 452 24.83 -9.59 -17.18
CA PHE A 452 24.10 -9.46 -15.92
C PHE A 452 22.74 -10.17 -15.97
N LEU A 453 21.98 -9.96 -17.05
CA LEU A 453 20.63 -10.49 -17.19
C LEU A 453 20.57 -12.02 -17.25
N GLY A 454 21.61 -12.69 -17.75
CA GLY A 454 21.67 -14.16 -17.76
C GLY A 454 21.62 -14.75 -16.35
N GLY A 455 22.44 -14.24 -15.44
CA GLY A 455 22.41 -14.62 -14.03
C GLY A 455 21.10 -14.20 -13.36
N PHE A 456 20.62 -13.00 -13.65
CA PHE A 456 19.38 -12.48 -13.06
C PHE A 456 18.13 -13.28 -13.45
N ILE A 457 18.01 -13.70 -14.72
CA ILE A 457 16.90 -14.56 -15.17
C ILE A 457 16.89 -15.91 -14.43
N THR A 458 18.07 -16.42 -14.06
CA THR A 458 18.17 -17.67 -13.27
C THR A 458 17.58 -17.46 -11.88
N ILE A 459 17.94 -16.35 -11.20
CA ILE A 459 17.37 -15.96 -9.90
C ILE A 459 15.84 -15.83 -10.00
N LEU A 460 15.32 -15.16 -11.04
CA LEU A 460 13.88 -15.00 -11.24
C LEU A 460 13.17 -16.33 -11.53
N SER A 461 13.84 -17.23 -12.26
CA SER A 461 13.31 -18.58 -12.54
C SER A 461 13.24 -19.40 -11.27
N ASP A 462 14.25 -19.31 -10.39
CA ASP A 462 14.25 -19.96 -9.09
C ASP A 462 13.13 -19.42 -8.17
N ILE A 463 12.84 -18.13 -8.24
CA ILE A 463 11.71 -17.51 -7.53
C ILE A 463 10.36 -18.04 -8.07
N ALA A 464 10.23 -18.17 -9.39
CA ALA A 464 9.01 -18.63 -10.03
C ALA A 464 8.74 -20.14 -9.80
N ASP A 465 9.78 -20.97 -9.91
CA ASP A 465 9.66 -22.43 -10.01
C ASP A 465 10.44 -23.22 -8.93
N GLY A 466 11.29 -22.58 -8.15
CA GLY A 466 12.21 -23.24 -7.20
C GLY A 466 11.58 -23.85 -5.94
N ARG A 467 10.26 -24.05 -5.90
CA ARG A 467 9.59 -24.73 -4.78
C ARG A 467 9.57 -26.24 -4.96
N LYS A 468 9.78 -26.97 -3.87
CA LYS A 468 9.57 -28.42 -3.79
C LYS A 468 8.22 -28.82 -3.18
N ASP A 469 7.46 -27.85 -2.69
CA ASP A 469 6.24 -28.07 -1.92
C ASP A 469 4.99 -27.87 -2.78
N VAL A 470 3.99 -28.74 -2.63
CA VAL A 470 2.75 -28.73 -3.42
C VAL A 470 1.85 -27.57 -2.95
N VAL A 471 1.61 -26.57 -3.80
CA VAL A 471 0.58 -25.55 -3.56
C VAL A 471 -0.78 -26.18 -3.80
N HIS A 472 -1.64 -26.23 -2.78
CA HIS A 472 -3.04 -26.62 -2.96
C HIS A 472 -3.85 -25.41 -3.43
N PHE A 473 -4.35 -25.47 -4.66
CA PHE A 473 -5.28 -24.48 -5.18
C PHE A 473 -6.68 -24.76 -4.61
N PRO A 474 -7.27 -23.88 -3.80
CA PRO A 474 -8.68 -23.98 -3.44
C PRO A 474 -9.51 -23.42 -4.60
N GLY A 475 -9.88 -24.27 -5.56
CA GLY A 475 -10.74 -23.87 -6.69
C GLY A 475 -11.00 -24.98 -7.72
N PRO A 476 -12.02 -24.82 -8.59
CA PRO A 476 -12.28 -25.73 -9.70
C PRO A 476 -11.09 -25.79 -10.67
N PRO A 477 -10.97 -26.86 -11.49
CA PRO A 477 -9.78 -27.15 -12.29
C PRO A 477 -9.34 -25.99 -13.20
N LEU A 478 -8.03 -25.91 -13.44
CA LEU A 478 -7.27 -24.88 -14.18
C LEU A 478 -7.90 -24.34 -15.48
N GLN A 479 -8.81 -25.10 -16.09
CA GLN A 479 -9.50 -24.76 -17.33
C GLN A 479 -10.35 -23.50 -17.20
N ASP A 480 -11.06 -23.32 -16.07
CA ASP A 480 -11.95 -22.17 -15.87
C ASP A 480 -11.18 -20.84 -15.67
N TRP A 481 -9.95 -20.93 -15.13
CA TRP A 481 -9.05 -19.77 -14.97
C TRP A 481 -8.49 -19.26 -16.30
N MET A 482 -8.31 -20.14 -17.28
CA MET A 482 -7.83 -19.75 -18.60
C MET A 482 -8.88 -18.92 -19.35
N ASP A 483 -10.16 -19.27 -19.21
CA ASP A 483 -11.26 -18.57 -19.88
C ASP A 483 -11.52 -17.17 -19.30
N GLU A 484 -11.33 -16.96 -17.99
CA GLU A 484 -11.44 -15.64 -17.37
C GLU A 484 -10.22 -14.74 -17.61
N SER A 485 -9.00 -15.30 -17.71
CA SER A 485 -7.78 -14.52 -17.92
C SER A 485 -7.64 -13.98 -19.35
N VAL A 486 -8.18 -14.70 -20.34
CA VAL A 486 -8.23 -14.25 -21.75
C VAL A 486 -9.20 -13.08 -21.94
N ALA A 487 -10.26 -13.01 -21.14
CA ALA A 487 -11.25 -11.94 -21.24
C ALA A 487 -10.81 -10.62 -20.57
N ASN A 488 -9.88 -10.65 -19.60
CA ASN A 488 -9.42 -9.44 -18.92
C ASN A 488 -8.02 -9.60 -18.26
N PRO A 489 -6.92 -9.52 -19.02
CA PRO A 489 -5.56 -9.72 -18.51
C PRO A 489 -5.11 -8.67 -17.48
N ARG A 490 -5.88 -7.59 -17.27
CA ARG A 490 -5.57 -6.51 -16.31
C ARG A 490 -6.18 -6.68 -14.92
N LYS A 491 -6.89 -7.78 -14.64
CA LYS A 491 -7.58 -7.96 -13.34
C LYS A 491 -6.76 -8.62 -12.23
N LEU A 492 -5.53 -9.09 -12.50
CA LEU A 492 -4.70 -9.79 -11.52
C LEU A 492 -3.61 -8.95 -10.84
N CYS A 493 -3.69 -7.62 -10.96
CA CYS A 493 -2.79 -6.72 -10.24
C CYS A 493 -3.65 -5.76 -9.43
N LYS A 494 -3.80 -6.03 -8.12
CA LYS A 494 -4.46 -5.08 -7.21
C LYS A 494 -3.62 -4.94 -5.96
N ASP A 495 -2.72 -3.98 -6.07
CA ASP A 495 -1.95 -3.35 -5.02
C ASP A 495 -2.57 -3.50 -3.65
N ARG A 496 -1.89 -4.23 -2.76
CA ARG A 496 -2.08 -4.15 -1.31
C ARG A 496 -0.90 -4.82 -0.59
N LEU A 497 0.16 -4.05 -0.36
CA LEU A 497 1.02 -4.30 0.80
C LEU A 497 0.18 -3.89 2.01
N ARG A 498 -0.37 -4.85 2.76
CA ARG A 498 -1.16 -4.56 3.96
C ARG A 498 -0.69 -5.45 5.08
N LEU A 499 -0.01 -4.83 6.05
CA LEU A 499 0.60 -5.41 7.26
C LEU A 499 -0.32 -6.21 8.21
N THR A 500 -1.52 -6.65 7.82
CA THR A 500 -2.47 -7.34 8.74
C THR A 500 -3.40 -8.31 8.01
N ARG A 501 -3.12 -8.63 6.75
CA ARG A 501 -3.87 -9.69 6.09
C ARG A 501 -3.28 -11.00 6.60
N ALA A 502 -4.12 -11.92 7.08
CA ALA A 502 -3.68 -13.28 7.29
C ALA A 502 -3.04 -13.75 5.97
N TYR A 503 -1.81 -14.23 6.04
CA TYR A 503 -1.08 -14.75 4.89
C TYR A 503 -1.97 -15.75 4.14
N THR A 504 -2.10 -15.55 2.84
CA THR A 504 -2.83 -16.47 1.99
C THR A 504 -1.91 -17.01 0.92
N ASP A 505 -2.21 -18.19 0.39
CA ASP A 505 -1.53 -18.73 -0.81
C ASP A 505 -1.44 -17.70 -1.96
N GLY A 506 -2.35 -16.72 -1.97
CA GLY A 506 -2.35 -15.59 -2.90
C GLY A 506 -1.10 -14.71 -2.88
N ASP A 507 -0.44 -14.49 -1.74
CA ASP A 507 0.74 -13.60 -1.67
C ASP A 507 1.94 -14.25 -2.37
N VAL A 508 2.08 -15.57 -2.28
CA VAL A 508 3.07 -16.33 -3.05
C VAL A 508 2.77 -16.25 -4.53
N VAL A 509 1.51 -16.47 -4.91
CA VAL A 509 1.09 -16.42 -6.30
C VAL A 509 1.43 -15.04 -6.88
N GLU A 510 1.18 -13.97 -6.13
CA GLU A 510 1.54 -12.62 -6.52
C GLU A 510 3.06 -12.44 -6.70
N THR A 511 3.88 -12.97 -5.79
CA THR A 511 5.35 -12.95 -5.94
C THR A 511 5.81 -13.68 -7.19
N LYS A 512 5.23 -14.85 -7.48
CA LYS A 512 5.54 -15.62 -8.70
C LYS A 512 5.11 -14.88 -9.97
N LEU A 513 3.93 -14.28 -9.96
CA LEU A 513 3.44 -13.48 -11.08
C LEU A 513 4.34 -12.27 -11.33
N ALA A 514 4.75 -11.56 -10.28
CA ALA A 514 5.68 -10.43 -10.41
C ALA A 514 7.04 -10.86 -11.00
N ALA A 515 7.54 -12.05 -10.65
CA ALA A 515 8.75 -12.61 -11.25
C ALA A 515 8.53 -12.93 -12.75
N CYS A 516 7.42 -13.57 -13.10
CA CYS A 516 7.04 -13.86 -14.48
C CYS A 516 6.88 -12.58 -15.32
N ASP A 517 6.24 -11.54 -14.78
CA ASP A 517 6.08 -10.25 -15.46
C ASP A 517 7.42 -9.60 -15.75
N LEU A 518 8.36 -9.67 -14.80
CA LEU A 518 9.72 -9.17 -14.99
C LEU A 518 10.49 -9.98 -16.04
N ILE A 519 10.38 -11.32 -16.03
CA ILE A 519 10.96 -12.17 -17.08
C ILE A 519 10.36 -11.81 -18.45
N GLY A 520 9.05 -11.63 -18.52
CA GLY A 520 8.34 -11.22 -19.74
C GLY A 520 8.87 -9.89 -20.29
N PHE A 521 9.00 -8.88 -19.44
CA PHE A 521 9.61 -7.60 -19.80
C PHE A 521 11.03 -7.77 -20.36
N LEU A 522 11.88 -8.56 -19.70
CA LEU A 522 13.25 -8.81 -20.16
C LEU A 522 13.30 -9.56 -21.50
N TRP A 523 12.35 -10.46 -21.76
CA TRP A 523 12.21 -11.13 -23.06
C TRP A 523 11.76 -10.20 -24.17
N GLU A 524 10.86 -9.25 -23.89
CA GLU A 524 10.49 -8.21 -24.84
C GLU A 524 11.72 -7.34 -25.19
N CYS A 525 12.52 -6.92 -24.20
CA CYS A 525 13.76 -6.18 -24.44
C CYS A 525 14.73 -6.99 -25.34
N ARG A 526 14.90 -8.28 -25.06
CA ARG A 526 15.74 -9.18 -25.87
C ARG A 526 15.23 -9.31 -27.30
N THR A 527 13.92 -9.32 -27.49
CA THR A 527 13.28 -9.36 -28.81
C THR A 527 13.59 -8.10 -29.60
N ASP A 528 13.49 -6.93 -28.97
CA ASP A 528 13.83 -5.65 -29.60
C ASP A 528 15.31 -5.59 -30.06
N VAL A 529 16.24 -6.11 -29.26
CA VAL A 529 17.66 -6.21 -29.65
C VAL A 529 17.85 -7.13 -30.86
N ARG A 530 17.17 -8.28 -30.90
CA ARG A 530 17.24 -9.20 -32.06
C ARG A 530 16.65 -8.57 -33.32
N LEU A 531 15.55 -7.82 -33.20
CA LEU A 531 14.99 -7.06 -34.30
C LEU A 531 15.96 -5.99 -34.79
N THR A 532 16.63 -5.29 -33.87
CA THR A 532 17.69 -4.32 -34.21
C THR A 532 18.79 -5.00 -35.03
N MET A 533 19.34 -6.13 -34.54
CA MET A 533 20.40 -6.86 -35.25
C MET A 533 19.99 -7.35 -36.65
N LEU A 534 18.73 -7.77 -36.80
CA LEU A 534 18.21 -8.21 -38.10
C LEU A 534 18.06 -7.04 -39.08
N LEU A 535 17.65 -5.86 -38.57
CA LEU A 535 17.56 -4.65 -39.37
C LEU A 535 18.95 -4.14 -39.74
N ASP A 536 19.93 -4.16 -38.83
CA ASP A 536 21.31 -3.78 -39.15
C ASP A 536 21.87 -4.65 -40.30
N LEU A 537 21.66 -5.97 -40.24
CA LEU A 537 22.04 -6.89 -41.31
C LEU A 537 21.29 -6.60 -42.62
N TYR A 538 20.02 -6.20 -42.53
CA TYR A 538 19.25 -5.81 -43.71
C TYR A 538 19.77 -4.50 -44.32
N GLU A 539 20.11 -3.50 -43.50
CA GLU A 539 20.75 -2.26 -43.94
C GLU A 539 22.08 -2.55 -44.65
N ASP A 540 22.93 -3.43 -44.09
CA ASP A 540 24.16 -3.93 -44.74
C ASP A 540 23.89 -4.52 -46.13
N ILE A 541 22.89 -5.42 -46.23
CA ILE A 541 22.53 -6.06 -47.50
C ILE A 541 22.03 -5.04 -48.53
N VAL A 542 21.21 -4.07 -48.11
CA VAL A 542 20.69 -3.02 -48.98
C VAL A 542 21.83 -2.14 -49.48
N GLU A 543 22.76 -1.74 -48.63
CA GLU A 543 23.91 -0.95 -49.05
C GLU A 543 24.85 -1.71 -49.99
N ASP A 544 25.23 -2.94 -49.65
CA ASP A 544 26.20 -3.70 -50.44
C ASP A 544 25.66 -4.13 -51.81
N LYS A 545 24.37 -4.48 -51.88
CA LYS A 545 23.79 -5.07 -53.10
C LYS A 545 22.89 -4.14 -53.89
N ILE A 546 22.14 -3.27 -53.20
CA ILE A 546 21.12 -2.43 -53.81
C ILE A 546 21.66 -1.00 -54.00
N GLY A 547 22.38 -0.46 -53.03
CA GLY A 547 22.98 0.88 -53.03
C GLY A 547 23.72 1.22 -54.34
N PRO A 548 24.73 0.43 -54.78
CA PRO A 548 25.45 0.68 -56.02
C PRO A 548 24.56 0.75 -57.25
N SER A 549 23.48 -0.03 -57.30
CA SER A 549 22.55 -0.07 -58.44
C SER A 549 21.50 1.05 -58.41
N LEU A 550 21.02 1.42 -57.23
CA LEU A 550 20.02 2.47 -57.03
C LEU A 550 20.66 3.86 -57.14
N PHE A 551 21.86 4.07 -56.57
CA PHE A 551 22.58 5.34 -56.68
C PHE A 551 23.30 5.55 -58.02
N ALA A 552 23.64 4.49 -58.77
CA ALA A 552 24.10 4.61 -60.17
C ALA A 552 22.99 5.10 -61.10
N SER A 553 21.72 4.75 -60.83
CA SER A 553 20.58 5.24 -61.62
C SER A 553 20.27 6.72 -61.37
N VAL A 554 20.53 7.22 -60.15
CA VAL A 554 20.34 8.63 -59.78
C VAL A 554 21.47 9.52 -60.34
N THR A 555 22.71 9.01 -60.41
CA THR A 555 23.84 9.73 -61.03
C THR A 555 23.83 9.73 -62.56
N GLN A 556 23.03 8.87 -63.21
CA GLN A 556 22.81 8.94 -64.66
C GLN A 556 21.68 9.90 -65.08
N GLN A 557 20.92 10.46 -64.13
CA GLN A 557 19.88 11.46 -64.39
C GLN A 557 20.29 12.90 -64.01
N GLN A 558 21.48 13.10 -63.45
CA GLN A 558 22.17 14.40 -63.40
C GLN A 558 23.18 14.48 -64.53
#